data_AF-A0A970Y275-F1
#
_entry.id   AF-A0A970Y275-F1
#
_cell.length_a   1.000
_cell.length_b   1.000
_cell.length_c   1.000
_cell.angle_alpha   90.00
_cell.angle_beta   90.00
_cell.angle_gamma   90.00
#
_symmetry.space_group_name_H-M   'P 1'
#
loop_
_entity.id
_entity.type
_entity.pdbx_description
1 polymer ?
#
loop_
_entity_poly.entity_id
_entity_poly.type
_entity_poly.pdbx_seq_one_letter_code
_entity_poly.pdbx_strand_id
1 'polypeptide(L)'
;MNNDRAYEWSLCDKINRRIIEKYGEDSDTNDFPENERVIVLVWTAIGIIENGGFKYLFQSEFPGDSNYRQMFQAFRAINASSAIEAIKRAFDLFPNGMPPDDHELRISLYEMHEEETLHAINLSFYDAIEEATQSLFVFIINNGLHIKWKEGSLM
;
A
#
# COMPACT_ATOMS: atom_id res chain seq x y z
N MET A 1 2.32 21.80 0.51
CA MET A 1 2.59 20.97 1.72
C MET A 1 3.33 21.81 2.75
N ASN A 2 2.98 21.70 4.03
CA ASN A 2 3.78 22.28 5.13
C ASN A 2 5.10 21.47 5.27
N ASN A 3 6.13 22.07 5.87
CA ASN A 3 7.48 21.50 5.96
C ASN A 3 7.50 20.12 6.64
N ASP A 4 6.66 19.91 7.64
CA ASP A 4 6.54 18.64 8.37
C ASP A 4 5.99 17.51 7.48
N ARG A 5 4.98 17.81 6.66
CA ARG A 5 4.38 16.83 5.72
C ARG A 5 5.34 16.42 4.62
N ALA A 6 6.14 17.37 4.13
CA ALA A 6 7.20 17.07 3.16
C ALA A 6 8.26 16.16 3.77
N TYR A 7 8.56 16.32 5.07
CA TYR A 7 9.48 15.45 5.79
C TYR A 7 8.93 14.05 6.00
N GLU A 8 7.69 13.91 6.48
CA GLU A 8 7.01 12.62 6.70
C GLU A 8 6.99 11.77 5.43
N TRP A 9 6.53 12.37 4.31
CA TRP A 9 6.53 11.73 3.01
C TRP A 9 7.94 11.31 2.57
N SER A 10 8.91 12.24 2.68
CA SER A 10 10.29 11.97 2.28
C SER A 10 10.92 10.84 3.09
N LEU A 11 10.61 10.71 4.37
CA LEU A 11 11.14 9.63 5.20
C LEU A 11 10.55 8.28 4.78
N CYS A 12 9.24 8.20 4.57
CA CYS A 12 8.59 6.97 4.11
C CYS A 12 9.16 6.50 2.76
N ASP A 13 9.27 7.41 1.79
CA ASP A 13 9.85 7.14 0.47
C ASP A 13 11.29 6.64 0.57
N LYS A 14 12.14 7.33 1.35
CA LYS A 14 13.55 6.96 1.51
C LYS A 14 13.73 5.58 2.14
N ILE A 15 12.94 5.26 3.17
CA ILE A 15 13.05 3.95 3.84
C ILE A 15 12.53 2.85 2.91
N ASN A 16 11.40 3.07 2.25
CA ASN A 16 10.88 2.12 1.27
C ASN A 16 11.93 1.81 0.18
N ARG A 17 12.54 2.84 -0.42
CA ARG A 17 13.59 2.65 -1.43
C ARG A 17 14.77 1.86 -0.91
N ARG A 18 15.24 2.11 0.31
CA ARG A 18 16.34 1.35 0.91
C ARG A 18 16.01 -0.13 1.15
N ILE A 19 14.77 -0.42 1.53
CA ILE A 19 14.28 -1.80 1.67
C ILE A 19 14.30 -2.47 0.30
N ILE A 20 13.72 -1.82 -0.71
CA ILE A 20 13.68 -2.34 -2.09
C ILE A 20 15.09 -2.49 -2.68
N GLU A 21 16.01 -1.54 -2.48
CA GLU A 21 17.40 -1.64 -2.92
C GLU A 21 18.12 -2.84 -2.30
N LYS A 22 17.78 -3.19 -1.05
CA LYS A 22 18.37 -4.34 -0.35
C LYS A 22 17.85 -5.68 -0.87
N TYR A 23 16.54 -5.82 -1.04
CA TYR A 23 15.93 -7.11 -1.35
C TYR A 23 15.65 -7.31 -2.85
N GLY A 24 15.54 -6.24 -3.64
CA GLY A 24 15.16 -6.26 -5.06
C GLY A 24 13.67 -5.97 -5.26
N GLU A 25 13.34 -5.34 -6.40
CA GLU A 25 11.99 -4.90 -6.78
C GLU A 25 11.01 -6.07 -6.98
N ASP A 26 11.49 -7.19 -7.53
CA ASP A 26 10.67 -8.38 -7.87
C ASP A 26 10.61 -9.42 -6.75
N SER A 27 11.16 -9.11 -5.58
CA SER A 27 11.28 -10.08 -4.49
C SER A 27 9.93 -10.37 -3.82
N ASP A 28 9.73 -11.63 -3.45
CA ASP A 28 8.56 -12.05 -2.67
C ASP A 28 8.58 -11.33 -1.32
N THR A 29 7.54 -10.54 -1.06
CA THR A 29 7.45 -9.75 0.16
C THR A 29 7.41 -10.60 1.43
N ASN A 30 7.10 -11.90 1.33
CA ASN A 30 7.19 -12.85 2.44
C ASN A 30 8.61 -13.08 2.96
N ASP A 31 9.62 -12.80 2.15
CA ASP A 31 11.02 -12.90 2.55
C ASP A 31 11.47 -11.71 3.41
N PHE A 32 10.65 -10.65 3.49
CA PHE A 32 11.02 -9.43 4.19
C PHE A 32 10.68 -9.57 5.68
N PRO A 33 11.51 -9.03 6.59
CA PRO A 33 11.14 -8.87 7.99
C PRO A 33 9.77 -8.17 8.12
N GLU A 34 8.95 -8.59 9.08
CA GLU A 34 7.54 -8.18 9.20
C GLU A 34 7.32 -6.67 9.06
N ASN A 35 8.07 -5.87 9.80
CA ASN A 35 7.94 -4.41 9.76
C ASN A 35 8.39 -3.78 8.42
N GLU A 36 9.34 -4.40 7.72
CA GLU A 36 9.80 -3.93 6.40
C GLU A 36 8.79 -4.29 5.32
N ARG A 37 8.20 -5.49 5.40
CA ARG A 37 7.07 -5.90 4.56
C ARG A 37 5.90 -4.92 4.69
N VAL A 38 5.52 -4.52 5.91
CA VAL A 38 4.44 -3.55 6.13
C VAL A 38 4.71 -2.24 5.40
N ILE A 39 5.94 -1.70 5.49
CA ILE A 39 6.30 -0.45 4.80
C ILE A 39 6.14 -0.62 3.29
N VAL A 40 6.73 -1.67 2.72
CA VAL A 40 6.73 -1.90 1.27
C VAL A 40 5.31 -2.08 0.74
N LEU A 41 4.52 -2.95 1.38
CA LEU A 41 3.15 -3.22 0.93
C LEU A 41 2.28 -1.96 0.96
N VAL A 42 2.37 -1.14 2.01
CA VAL A 42 1.62 0.11 2.11
C VAL A 42 2.11 1.12 1.07
N TRP A 43 3.41 1.38 1.02
CA TRP A 43 3.96 2.44 0.17
C TRP A 43 3.78 2.13 -1.32
N THR A 44 3.99 0.87 -1.71
CA THR A 44 3.75 0.40 -3.08
C THR A 44 2.27 0.51 -3.45
N ALA A 45 1.36 0.10 -2.58
CA ALA A 45 -0.08 0.23 -2.85
C ALA A 45 -0.52 1.70 -2.99
N ILE A 46 -0.04 2.59 -2.11
CA ILE A 46 -0.31 4.04 -2.24
C ILE A 46 0.16 4.54 -3.61
N GLY A 47 1.40 4.24 -4.00
CA GLY A 47 1.95 4.70 -5.28
C GLY A 47 1.20 4.15 -6.50
N ILE A 48 0.78 2.89 -6.47
CA ILE A 48 0.00 2.29 -7.58
C ILE A 48 -1.38 2.94 -7.68
N ILE A 49 -2.09 3.08 -6.55
CA ILE A 49 -3.44 3.64 -6.52
C ILE A 49 -3.40 5.13 -6.86
N GLU A 50 -2.43 5.89 -6.35
CA GLU A 50 -2.27 7.31 -6.69
C GLU A 50 -2.06 7.54 -8.20
N ASN A 51 -1.36 6.61 -8.88
CA ASN A 51 -1.07 6.72 -10.31
C ASN A 51 -2.27 6.38 -11.22
N GLY A 52 -3.19 5.52 -10.80
CA GLY A 52 -4.27 5.07 -11.70
C GLY A 52 -5.49 4.42 -11.02
N GLY A 53 -5.68 4.68 -9.74
CA GLY A 53 -6.77 4.17 -8.92
C GLY A 53 -6.66 2.67 -8.62
N PHE A 54 -7.73 2.12 -8.04
CA PHE A 54 -7.85 0.69 -7.75
C PHE A 54 -7.79 -0.19 -9.00
N LYS A 55 -8.10 0.34 -10.19
CA LYS A 55 -7.87 -0.37 -11.46
C LYS A 55 -6.41 -0.77 -11.61
N TYR A 56 -5.49 0.15 -11.39
CA TYR A 56 -4.05 -0.12 -11.48
C TYR A 56 -3.60 -1.09 -10.39
N LEU A 57 -4.16 -0.99 -9.17
CA LEU A 57 -3.91 -1.98 -8.11
C LEU A 57 -4.27 -3.38 -8.56
N PHE A 58 -5.48 -3.59 -9.07
CA PHE A 58 -5.97 -4.91 -9.46
C PHE A 58 -5.28 -5.47 -10.72
N GLN A 59 -4.74 -4.60 -11.57
CA GLN A 59 -3.86 -4.97 -12.69
C GLN A 59 -2.41 -5.24 -12.26
N SER A 60 -2.02 -4.86 -11.04
CA SER A 60 -0.67 -5.11 -10.54
C SER A 60 -0.59 -6.47 -9.86
N GLU A 61 0.59 -7.07 -9.89
CA GLU A 61 0.91 -8.26 -9.10
C GLU A 61 1.78 -7.85 -7.91
N PHE A 62 1.45 -8.39 -6.74
CA PHE A 62 2.27 -8.25 -5.54
C PHE A 62 2.93 -9.61 -5.30
N PRO A 63 4.24 -9.78 -5.55
CA PRO A 63 4.94 -11.01 -5.25
C PRO A 63 4.71 -11.42 -3.78
N GLY A 64 4.12 -12.61 -3.60
CA GLY A 64 3.72 -13.14 -2.30
C GLY A 64 2.32 -12.77 -1.80
N ASP A 65 1.55 -11.93 -2.52
CA ASP A 65 0.25 -11.42 -2.08
C ASP A 65 -0.74 -11.18 -3.24
N SER A 66 -1.00 -12.21 -4.04
CA SER A 66 -1.85 -12.16 -5.25
C SER A 66 -3.29 -11.68 -5.05
N ASN A 67 -3.84 -11.83 -3.85
CA ASN A 67 -5.19 -11.34 -3.48
C ASN A 67 -5.16 -10.13 -2.54
N TYR A 68 -3.99 -9.51 -2.36
CA TYR A 68 -3.80 -8.28 -1.58
C TYR A 68 -4.19 -8.40 -0.10
N ARG A 69 -4.24 -9.62 0.46
CA ARG A 69 -4.58 -9.85 1.85
C ARG A 69 -3.51 -9.30 2.77
N GLN A 70 -2.23 -9.53 2.47
CA GLN A 70 -1.13 -9.01 3.27
C GLN A 70 -1.07 -7.49 3.20
N MET A 71 -1.28 -6.92 2.01
CA MET A 71 -1.40 -5.48 1.79
C MET A 71 -2.50 -4.90 2.68
N PHE A 72 -3.69 -5.50 2.68
CA PHE A 72 -4.77 -5.04 3.54
C PHE A 72 -4.45 -5.16 5.04
N GLN A 73 -3.75 -6.23 5.46
CA GLN A 73 -3.27 -6.33 6.84
C GLN A 73 -2.19 -5.31 7.17
N ALA A 74 -1.34 -4.90 6.21
CA ALA A 74 -0.34 -3.88 6.41
C ALA A 74 -0.97 -2.50 6.68
N PHE A 75 -2.03 -2.14 5.95
CA PHE A 75 -2.81 -0.94 6.25
C PHE A 75 -3.45 -0.98 7.65
N ARG A 76 -3.92 -2.16 8.10
CA ARG A 76 -4.39 -2.35 9.47
C ARG A 76 -3.28 -2.18 10.50
N ALA A 77 -2.09 -2.71 10.23
CA ALA A 77 -0.95 -2.62 11.14
C ALA A 77 -0.51 -1.17 11.43
N ILE A 78 -0.68 -0.27 10.44
CA ILE A 78 -0.39 1.15 10.61
C ILE A 78 -1.57 1.97 11.16
N ASN A 79 -2.76 1.37 11.28
CA ASN A 79 -4.01 2.03 11.72
C ASN A 79 -4.54 3.14 10.79
N ALA A 80 -4.36 3.00 9.47
CA ALA A 80 -4.86 3.95 8.48
C ALA A 80 -6.35 3.72 8.19
N SER A 81 -7.22 4.17 9.09
CA SER A 81 -8.65 3.85 9.14
C SER A 81 -9.40 4.26 7.87
N SER A 82 -9.18 5.48 7.36
CA SER A 82 -9.87 5.94 6.15
C SER A 82 -9.43 5.17 4.91
N ALA A 83 -8.13 4.84 4.81
CA ALA A 83 -7.61 4.03 3.72
C ALA A 83 -8.13 2.58 3.78
N ILE A 84 -8.21 1.99 4.99
CA ILE A 84 -8.81 0.67 5.21
C ILE A 84 -10.26 0.65 4.76
N GLU A 85 -11.04 1.70 5.05
CA GLU A 85 -12.43 1.80 4.61
C GLU A 85 -12.53 1.85 3.09
N ALA A 86 -11.73 2.68 2.43
CA ALA A 86 -11.70 2.77 0.96
C ALA A 86 -11.28 1.44 0.30
N ILE A 87 -10.22 0.78 0.81
CA ILE A 87 -9.79 -0.53 0.32
C ILE A 87 -10.88 -1.57 0.52
N LYS A 88 -11.54 -1.57 1.69
CA LYS A 88 -12.64 -2.49 1.96
C LYS A 88 -13.79 -2.28 0.95
N ARG A 89 -14.16 -1.03 0.67
CA ARG A 89 -15.19 -0.73 -0.35
C ARG A 89 -14.78 -1.23 -1.74
N ALA A 90 -13.51 -1.13 -2.11
CA ALA A 90 -12.99 -1.69 -3.35
C ALA A 90 -13.04 -3.23 -3.36
N PHE A 91 -12.73 -3.87 -2.23
CA PHE A 91 -12.78 -5.33 -2.09
C PHE A 91 -14.21 -5.87 -2.09
N ASP A 92 -15.16 -5.12 -1.53
CA ASP A 92 -16.59 -5.45 -1.49
C ASP A 92 -17.23 -5.45 -2.91
N LEU A 93 -16.53 -4.97 -3.94
CA LEU A 93 -16.92 -5.12 -5.35
C LEU A 93 -16.77 -6.55 -5.88
N PHE A 94 -15.96 -7.38 -5.22
CA PHE A 94 -15.72 -8.76 -5.63
C PHE A 94 -16.64 -9.73 -4.90
N PRO A 95 -16.94 -10.91 -5.49
CA PRO A 95 -17.63 -11.98 -4.79
C PRO A 95 -16.92 -12.34 -3.49
N ASN A 96 -17.68 -12.41 -2.39
CA ASN A 96 -17.17 -12.66 -1.02
C ASN A 96 -16.30 -11.54 -0.43
N GLY A 97 -16.27 -10.35 -1.03
CA GLY A 97 -15.57 -9.18 -0.49
C GLY A 97 -14.05 -9.29 -0.53
N MET A 98 -13.49 -10.04 -1.48
CA MET A 98 -12.04 -10.15 -1.70
C MET A 98 -11.74 -10.32 -3.19
N PRO A 99 -10.67 -9.69 -3.72
CA PRO A 99 -10.21 -9.94 -5.07
C PRO A 99 -9.76 -11.40 -5.25
N PRO A 100 -10.09 -12.07 -6.37
CA PRO A 100 -9.57 -13.40 -6.64
C PRO A 100 -8.07 -13.37 -6.97
N ASP A 101 -7.38 -14.49 -6.76
CA ASP A 101 -5.96 -14.63 -7.11
C ASP A 101 -5.73 -14.58 -8.63
N ASP A 102 -6.67 -15.12 -9.41
CA ASP A 102 -6.61 -15.13 -10.87
C ASP A 102 -6.70 -13.70 -11.43
N HIS A 103 -5.65 -13.30 -12.16
CA HIS A 103 -5.45 -11.95 -12.67
C HIS A 103 -6.57 -11.50 -13.62
N GLU A 104 -6.86 -12.31 -14.64
CA GLU A 104 -7.86 -11.98 -15.66
C GLU A 104 -9.27 -11.93 -15.08
N LEU A 105 -9.60 -12.89 -14.19
CA LEU A 105 -10.87 -12.90 -13.48
C LEU A 105 -11.01 -11.65 -12.60
N ARG A 106 -9.96 -11.25 -11.89
CA ARG A 106 -9.98 -10.06 -11.05
C ARG A 106 -10.24 -8.79 -11.86
N ILE A 107 -9.53 -8.60 -12.97
CA ILE A 107 -9.74 -7.42 -13.83
C ILE A 107 -11.16 -7.42 -14.38
N SER A 108 -11.61 -8.54 -14.94
CA SER A 108 -12.95 -8.64 -15.54
C SER A 108 -14.06 -8.34 -14.55
N LEU A 109 -13.98 -8.86 -13.31
CA LEU A 109 -14.97 -8.59 -12.27
C LEU A 109 -14.98 -7.14 -11.82
N TYR A 110 -13.80 -6.50 -11.72
CA TYR A 110 -13.71 -5.10 -11.34
C TYR A 110 -14.30 -4.17 -12.41
N GLU A 111 -14.04 -4.45 -13.68
CA GLU A 111 -14.50 -3.63 -14.81
C GLU A 111 -16.01 -3.76 -15.12
N MET A 112 -16.71 -4.71 -14.49
CA MET A 112 -18.16 -4.85 -14.60
C MET A 112 -18.96 -3.80 -13.82
N HIS A 113 -18.30 -3.05 -12.92
CA HIS A 113 -18.97 -2.05 -12.08
C HIS A 113 -19.09 -0.70 -12.76
N GLU A 114 -20.11 0.06 -12.38
CA GLU A 114 -20.38 1.40 -12.91
C GLU A 114 -19.22 2.38 -12.62
N GLU A 115 -18.85 3.18 -13.63
CA GLU A 115 -17.73 4.13 -13.55
C GLU A 115 -17.88 5.10 -12.37
N GLU A 116 -19.10 5.56 -12.07
CA GLU A 116 -19.40 6.42 -10.93
C GLU A 116 -19.05 5.76 -9.58
N THR A 117 -19.35 4.47 -9.45
CA THR A 117 -19.01 3.69 -8.24
C THR A 117 -17.50 3.58 -8.08
N LEU A 118 -16.79 3.23 -9.17
CA LEU A 118 -15.34 3.12 -9.17
C LEU A 118 -14.67 4.47 -8.86
N HIS A 119 -15.18 5.55 -9.45
CA HIS A 119 -14.68 6.90 -9.21
C HIS A 119 -14.86 7.32 -7.75
N ALA A 120 -16.03 7.10 -7.16
CA ALA A 120 -16.30 7.44 -5.76
C ALA A 120 -15.37 6.69 -4.79
N ILE A 121 -15.06 5.42 -5.07
CA ILE A 121 -14.12 4.63 -4.25
C ILE A 121 -12.70 5.18 -4.39
N ASN A 122 -12.25 5.51 -5.61
CA ASN A 122 -10.93 6.13 -5.82
C ASN A 122 -10.80 7.46 -5.06
N LEU A 123 -11.80 8.34 -5.16
CA LEU A 123 -11.81 9.61 -4.42
C LEU A 123 -11.66 9.37 -2.90
N SER A 124 -12.39 8.40 -2.34
CA SER A 124 -12.29 8.09 -0.91
C SER A 124 -10.89 7.63 -0.49
N PHE A 125 -10.15 6.95 -1.37
CA PHE A 125 -8.76 6.58 -1.09
C PHE A 125 -7.82 7.79 -1.24
N TYR A 126 -8.01 8.62 -2.28
CA TYR A 126 -7.20 9.82 -2.49
C TYR A 126 -7.29 10.79 -1.31
N ASP A 127 -8.49 10.98 -0.76
CA ASP A 127 -8.70 11.77 0.46
C ASP A 127 -8.01 11.15 1.70
N ALA A 128 -7.74 9.84 1.67
CA ALA A 128 -7.10 9.11 2.76
C ALA A 128 -5.57 8.98 2.65
N ILE A 129 -4.95 9.37 1.53
CA ILE A 129 -3.49 9.23 1.32
C ILE A 129 -2.68 9.97 2.39
N GLU A 130 -3.13 11.17 2.79
CA GLU A 130 -2.45 11.97 3.81
C GLU A 130 -2.45 11.24 5.17
N GLU A 131 -3.61 10.72 5.61
CA GLU A 131 -3.73 9.93 6.84
C GLU A 131 -2.88 8.66 6.78
N ALA A 132 -2.91 7.94 5.65
CA ALA A 132 -2.14 6.71 5.48
C ALA A 132 -0.64 6.97 5.55
N THR A 133 -0.17 8.06 4.94
CA THR A 133 1.24 8.48 5.00
C THR A 133 1.66 8.82 6.43
N GLN A 134 0.84 9.58 7.16
CA GLN A 134 1.13 9.93 8.55
C GLN A 134 1.15 8.67 9.45
N SER A 135 0.20 7.76 9.22
CA SER A 135 0.09 6.49 9.94
C SER A 135 1.33 5.61 9.71
N LEU A 136 1.80 5.52 8.46
CA LEU A 136 3.03 4.80 8.12
C LEU A 136 4.27 5.47 8.75
N PHE A 137 4.34 6.80 8.73
CA PHE A 137 5.41 7.54 9.40
C PHE A 137 5.46 7.20 10.90
N VAL A 138 4.33 7.25 11.60
CA VAL A 138 4.24 6.89 13.02
C VAL A 138 4.67 5.43 13.26
N PHE A 139 4.23 4.50 12.39
CA PHE A 139 4.66 3.11 12.45
C PHE A 139 6.19 2.96 12.32
N ILE A 140 6.81 3.67 11.37
CA ILE A 140 8.27 3.70 11.15
C ILE A 140 9.00 4.22 12.40
N ILE A 141 8.49 5.27 13.03
CA ILE A 141 9.10 5.86 14.22
C ILE A 141 9.00 4.89 15.40
N ASN A 142 7.80 4.38 15.70
CA ASN A 142 7.54 3.52 16.85
C ASN A 142 8.29 2.19 16.79
N ASN A 143 8.60 1.68 15.59
CA ASN A 143 9.36 0.46 15.39
C ASN A 143 10.87 0.68 15.22
N GLY A 144 11.38 1.91 15.41
CA GLY A 144 12.82 2.23 15.32
C GLY A 144 13.41 2.08 13.91
N LEU A 145 12.58 2.00 12.87
CA LEU A 145 13.01 1.73 11.49
C LEU A 145 13.77 2.91 10.91
N HIS A 146 13.42 4.13 11.32
CA HIS A 146 14.16 5.35 10.99
C HIS A 146 15.60 5.36 11.53
N ILE A 147 15.90 4.65 12.63
CA ILE A 147 17.27 4.50 13.16
C ILE A 147 17.98 3.39 12.38
N LYS A 148 17.37 2.20 12.34
CA LYS A 148 17.89 1.02 11.62
C LYS A 148 18.36 1.37 10.22
N TRP A 149 17.50 2.05 9.47
CA TRP A 149 17.78 2.39 8.08
C TRP A 149 18.60 3.66 7.90
N LYS A 150 18.81 4.48 8.94
CA LYS A 150 19.76 5.62 8.90
C LYS A 150 21.21 5.16 9.01
N GLU A 151 21.47 4.13 9.79
CA GLU A 151 22.81 3.56 10.02
C GLU A 151 23.22 2.53 8.95
N GLY A 152 22.25 1.96 8.24
CA GLY A 152 22.45 0.92 7.22
C GLY A 152 23.07 1.36 5.88
N SER A 153 23.48 2.63 5.71
CA SER A 153 24.15 3.11 4.47
C SER A 153 25.68 2.84 4.44
N LEU A 154 26.20 1.92 5.25
CA LEU A 154 27.64 1.65 5.35
C LEU A 154 28.05 0.17 5.18
N MET A 155 27.25 -0.65 4.49
CA MET A 155 27.73 -1.93 3.98
C MET A 155 27.35 -2.13 2.53
#